data_AF-A0A8B7IGD0-F1
#
_entry.id   AF-A0A8B7IGD0-F1
#
_cell.length_a   1.000
_cell.length_b   1.000
_cell.length_c   1.000
_cell.angle_alpha   90.00
_cell.angle_beta   90.00
_cell.angle_gamma   90.00
#
_symmetry.space_group_name_H-M   'P 1'
#
loop_
_entity.id
_entity.type
_entity.pdbx_description
1 polymer ?
#
loop_
_entity_poly.entity_id
_entity_poly.type
_entity_poly.pdbx_seq_one_letter_code
_entity_poly.pdbx_strand_id
1 'polypeptide(L)'
;MSWCLASYSCFLRSTGLNFCTLGRGPCRAEQVQKQRHLAFRDRRAHLLAYAAEFVPSQESNLVGTLKVSGFVRGQTLSVNSLVHIVGHGDFQMSQVDAPPDPLSLNPRVVKGQKRSQDVDIQDDSVNGADEMEEDVKVLMKVDASKQESLQSEVVPDPMEGEQTWPTEEELQEAEASLKASRKVVKVPKGTSQYQAAWIVDDGEEDSEEDEEEEEDDDIDDMMEEAASQEGEGSEEEEELAEEECETMTVSECVRDDHYDEKVEEDEEEMLERYKQERMDEMFPDEVDTPRDVPARVRFQKYRGLKSFRTSPWDPKENLPRDYARIFQFQDFSRTRKHVFRQIEETEGASVGWYVTLHVCNVPVSVMESFKDGRPLVLFSLLPHEQKMSVLNFLVRRHPSNSEPVKAKEELIFHCGFRRFRASPLFSQHTSADKHKLERFLRPDAALVVTVYAPITFPPASVLLFKQRSNGMHDLIATGSLLAVDPDRIVIKRLVLSGHPFKIFTKTAVVRYMFFNREDVMWFKPVELRTKWGRRGHIKEPLGTHGHMKCHFDGQLKSQDTVLLNLYKRVFPKWTYDPYVPEPVPWVRDETMPPAQEVEME
;
A
#
# COMPACT_ATOMS: atom_id res chain seq x y z
N MET A 1 26.33 42.08 -14.29
CA MET A 1 24.89 42.45 -14.15
C MET A 1 24.64 43.91 -13.75
N SER A 2 25.54 44.61 -13.05
CA SER A 2 25.31 46.02 -12.64
C SER A 2 25.45 47.07 -13.77
N TRP A 3 26.13 46.78 -14.89
CA TRP A 3 26.31 47.72 -16.00
C TRP A 3 25.16 47.72 -17.03
N CYS A 4 24.40 46.62 -17.14
CA CYS A 4 23.21 46.58 -18.01
C CYS A 4 22.03 47.40 -17.44
N LEU A 5 21.93 47.51 -16.11
CA LEU A 5 20.86 48.27 -15.45
C LEU A 5 21.01 49.78 -15.63
N ALA A 6 22.24 50.29 -15.69
CA ALA A 6 22.50 51.72 -15.88
C ALA A 6 22.21 52.19 -17.32
N SER A 7 22.56 51.40 -18.33
CA SER A 7 22.24 51.75 -19.73
C SER A 7 20.75 51.62 -20.07
N TYR A 8 20.03 50.68 -19.45
CA TYR A 8 18.56 50.58 -19.61
C TYR A 8 17.82 51.75 -18.96
N SER A 9 18.28 52.23 -17.79
CA SER A 9 17.69 53.40 -17.13
C SER A 9 17.78 54.69 -17.95
N CYS A 10 18.82 54.84 -18.80
CA CYS A 10 18.99 56.02 -19.63
C CYS A 10 18.12 55.98 -20.90
N PHE A 11 17.90 54.79 -21.48
CA PHE A 11 17.02 54.61 -22.65
C PHE A 11 15.53 54.74 -22.30
N LEU A 12 15.15 54.36 -21.08
CA LEU A 12 13.78 54.42 -20.56
C LEU A 12 13.31 55.84 -20.18
N ARG A 13 14.20 56.84 -20.08
CA ARG A 13 13.80 58.24 -19.82
C ARG A 13 13.42 59.02 -21.09
N SER A 14 13.75 58.54 -22.29
CA SER A 14 13.42 59.24 -23.54
C SER A 14 12.13 58.75 -24.21
N THR A 15 11.56 57.63 -23.75
CA THR A 15 10.29 57.10 -24.24
C THR A 15 9.32 57.06 -23.06
N GLY A 16 8.34 57.96 -23.04
CA GLY A 16 7.35 58.09 -21.96
C GLY A 16 6.38 56.90 -21.82
N LEU A 17 6.88 55.67 -21.77
CA LEU A 17 6.12 54.46 -21.55
C LEU A 17 6.26 54.06 -20.09
N ASN A 18 5.27 54.50 -19.30
CA ASN A 18 5.12 54.13 -17.90
C ASN A 18 5.02 52.60 -17.74
N PHE A 19 5.82 52.03 -16.82
CA PHE A 19 5.72 50.64 -16.34
C PHE A 19 4.27 50.21 -15.98
N CYS A 20 3.40 51.17 -15.65
CA CYS A 20 1.98 50.98 -15.36
C CYS A 20 1.13 50.41 -16.51
N THR A 21 1.52 50.54 -17.78
CA THR A 21 0.67 50.07 -18.91
C THR A 21 0.88 48.60 -19.23
N LEU A 22 2.10 48.08 -19.09
CA LEU A 22 2.43 46.68 -19.38
C LEU A 22 1.94 45.72 -18.30
N GLY A 23 1.98 46.12 -17.01
CA GLY A 23 1.47 45.29 -15.91
C GLY A 23 -0.06 45.28 -15.76
N ARG A 24 -0.75 46.33 -16.23
CA ARG A 24 -2.23 46.43 -16.15
C ARG A 24 -2.94 45.40 -17.02
N GLY A 25 -2.35 45.02 -18.15
CA GLY A 25 -2.91 44.01 -19.05
C GLY A 25 -3.09 42.65 -18.36
N PRO A 26 -2.01 42.04 -17.84
CA PRO A 26 -2.07 40.79 -17.09
C PRO A 26 -2.99 40.84 -15.87
N CYS A 27 -2.89 41.86 -15.01
CA CYS A 27 -3.74 41.96 -13.82
C CYS A 27 -5.23 42.03 -14.17
N ARG A 28 -5.58 42.79 -15.23
CA ARG A 28 -6.97 42.87 -15.70
C ARG A 28 -7.43 41.55 -16.32
N ALA A 29 -6.53 40.84 -17.01
CA ALA A 29 -6.82 39.52 -17.56
C ALA A 29 -7.13 38.51 -16.43
N GLU A 30 -6.31 38.46 -15.37
CA GLU A 30 -6.54 37.59 -14.20
C GLU A 30 -7.85 37.90 -13.47
N GLN A 31 -8.23 39.17 -13.36
CA GLN A 31 -9.49 39.59 -12.73
C GLN A 31 -10.74 39.15 -13.51
N VAL A 32 -10.67 39.15 -14.84
CA VAL A 32 -11.83 38.86 -15.72
C VAL A 32 -11.83 37.40 -16.19
N GLN A 33 -10.77 36.64 -15.90
CA GLN A 33 -10.63 35.26 -16.34
C GLN A 33 -11.73 34.36 -15.74
N LYS A 34 -12.34 33.55 -16.60
CA LYS A 34 -13.31 32.54 -16.17
C LYS A 34 -12.62 31.53 -15.25
N GLN A 35 -13.10 31.45 -14.01
CA GLN A 35 -12.55 30.53 -13.02
C GLN A 35 -12.92 29.08 -13.36
N ARG A 36 -11.95 28.17 -13.23
CA ARG A 36 -12.17 26.72 -13.33
C ARG A 36 -12.47 26.19 -11.94
N HIS A 37 -13.63 25.57 -11.79
CA HIS A 37 -14.09 24.97 -10.54
C HIS A 37 -13.45 23.61 -10.34
N LEU A 38 -12.74 23.44 -9.22
CA LEU A 38 -12.16 22.15 -8.83
C LEU A 38 -13.12 21.50 -7.84
N ALA A 39 -13.84 20.47 -8.29
CA ALA A 39 -14.89 19.83 -7.50
C ALA A 39 -14.44 19.33 -6.12
N PHE A 40 -13.18 18.88 -5.97
CA PHE A 40 -12.64 18.45 -4.68
C PHE A 40 -12.53 19.60 -3.67
N ARG A 41 -12.08 20.77 -4.14
CA ARG A 41 -11.87 21.99 -3.35
C ARG A 41 -13.18 22.70 -3.06
N ASP A 42 -14.07 22.77 -4.05
CA ASP A 42 -15.32 23.52 -3.93
C ASP A 42 -16.34 22.83 -2.99
N ARG A 43 -16.14 21.54 -2.67
CA ARG A 43 -16.96 20.77 -1.73
C ARG A 43 -16.43 20.78 -0.29
N ARG A 44 -15.25 21.34 -0.05
CA ARG A 44 -14.61 21.35 1.28
C ARG A 44 -14.26 22.78 1.66
N ALA A 45 -14.44 23.12 2.93
CA ALA A 45 -13.90 24.35 3.47
C ALA A 45 -12.37 24.23 3.56
N HIS A 46 -11.65 25.23 3.08
CA HIS A 46 -10.20 25.30 3.17
C HIS A 46 -9.75 26.72 3.47
N LEU A 47 -8.59 26.83 4.11
CA LEU A 47 -8.01 28.08 4.57
C LEU A 47 -6.51 28.07 4.24
N LEU A 48 -6.03 29.19 3.71
CA LEU A 48 -4.61 29.47 3.57
C LEU A 48 -4.18 30.36 4.74
N ALA A 49 -3.14 29.95 5.47
CA ALA A 49 -2.61 30.71 6.58
C ALA A 49 -1.95 32.01 6.07
N TYR A 50 -2.37 33.15 6.61
CA TYR A 50 -1.71 34.44 6.42
C TYR A 50 -0.82 34.78 7.61
N ALA A 51 -1.30 34.49 8.82
CA ALA A 51 -0.55 34.58 10.05
C ALA A 51 -0.78 33.32 10.87
N ALA A 52 0.25 32.85 11.57
CA ALA A 52 0.16 31.73 12.49
C ALA A 52 0.90 32.07 13.78
N GLU A 53 0.28 31.77 14.92
CA GLU A 53 0.84 31.94 16.24
C GLU A 53 0.73 30.61 17.00
N PHE A 54 1.78 30.23 17.71
CA PHE A 54 1.81 29.00 18.47
C PHE A 54 1.81 29.30 19.97
N VAL A 55 0.82 28.76 20.69
CA VAL A 55 0.73 28.86 22.14
C VAL A 55 1.04 27.48 22.74
N PRO A 56 2.18 27.30 23.43
CA PRO A 56 2.54 26.00 24.01
C PRO A 56 1.56 25.60 25.11
N SER A 57 1.31 24.29 25.22
CA SER A 57 0.50 23.74 26.31
C SER A 57 1.27 23.77 27.64
N GLN A 58 0.56 23.74 28.77
CA GLN A 58 1.18 23.75 30.11
C GLN A 58 1.95 22.46 30.42
N GLU A 59 1.62 21.36 29.74
CA GLU A 59 2.16 20.02 30.04
C GLU A 59 3.36 19.65 29.16
N SER A 60 3.47 20.21 27.94
CA SER A 60 4.59 19.93 27.04
C SER A 60 4.92 21.14 26.15
N ASN A 61 6.22 21.46 26.04
CA ASN A 61 6.68 22.55 25.17
C ASN A 61 6.64 22.19 23.67
N LEU A 62 6.53 20.89 23.34
CA LEU A 62 6.57 20.38 21.96
C LEU A 62 5.19 20.30 21.31
N VAL A 63 4.11 20.34 22.09
CA VAL A 63 2.73 20.28 21.60
C VAL A 63 1.93 21.43 22.21
N GLY A 64 1.11 22.08 21.39
CA GLY A 64 0.36 23.26 21.82
C GLY A 64 -0.85 23.57 20.94
N THR A 65 -1.40 24.75 21.17
CA THR A 65 -2.54 25.28 20.42
C THR A 65 -2.02 26.19 19.32
N LEU A 66 -2.31 25.85 18.07
CA LEU A 66 -1.96 26.67 16.90
C LEU A 66 -3.12 27.60 16.57
N LYS A 67 -2.86 28.92 16.58
CA LYS A 67 -3.78 29.95 16.08
C LYS A 67 -3.42 30.26 14.64
N VAL A 68 -4.32 29.95 13.71
CA VAL A 68 -4.10 30.23 12.28
C VAL A 68 -5.12 31.23 11.78
N SER A 69 -4.65 32.38 11.30
CA SER A 69 -5.49 33.44 10.75
C SER A 69 -5.47 33.43 9.22
N GLY A 70 -6.64 33.44 8.61
CA GLY A 70 -6.78 33.44 7.15
C GLY A 70 -8.23 33.54 6.67
N PHE A 71 -8.41 33.52 5.35
CA PHE A 71 -9.73 33.60 4.74
C PHE A 71 -10.33 32.22 4.48
N VAL A 72 -11.59 32.03 4.87
CA VAL A 72 -12.36 30.81 4.55
C VAL A 72 -12.69 30.78 3.06
N ARG A 73 -12.40 29.66 2.39
CA ARG A 73 -12.68 29.43 0.98
C ARG A 73 -13.38 28.08 0.78
N GLY A 74 -14.15 27.94 -0.30
CA GLY A 74 -14.87 26.71 -0.62
C GLY A 74 -16.28 26.69 -0.03
N GLN A 75 -16.46 26.02 1.10
CA GLN A 75 -17.73 25.88 1.83
C GLN A 75 -17.69 26.57 3.20
N THR A 76 -18.82 26.57 3.91
CA THR A 76 -18.90 27.03 5.31
C THR A 76 -18.02 26.17 6.21
N LEU A 77 -17.29 26.80 7.12
CA LEU A 77 -16.42 26.11 8.07
C LEU A 77 -17.16 25.94 9.40
N SER A 78 -17.32 24.69 9.85
CA SER A 78 -17.87 24.36 11.16
C SER A 78 -16.73 24.04 12.14
N VAL A 79 -16.94 24.30 13.43
CA VAL A 79 -15.92 24.06 14.48
C VAL A 79 -15.86 22.59 14.91
N ASN A 80 -16.98 21.87 14.73
CA ASN A 80 -17.12 20.48 15.19
C ASN A 80 -16.47 19.47 14.24
N SER A 81 -16.21 19.85 12.99
CA SER A 81 -15.49 19.01 12.04
C SER A 81 -13.99 18.99 12.36
N LEU A 82 -13.32 17.93 11.95
CA LEU A 82 -11.87 17.84 12.05
C LEU A 82 -11.19 18.69 11.00
N VAL A 83 -9.96 19.13 11.28
CA VAL A 83 -9.12 19.87 10.33
C VAL A 83 -7.89 19.06 10.01
N HIS A 84 -7.59 18.95 8.72
CA HIS A 84 -6.32 18.41 8.25
C HIS A 84 -5.36 19.54 7.91
N ILE A 85 -4.17 19.48 8.50
CA ILE A 85 -3.03 20.30 8.10
C ILE A 85 -2.21 19.50 7.10
N VAL A 86 -2.10 20.02 5.87
CA VAL A 86 -1.42 19.31 4.78
C VAL A 86 0.04 19.02 5.17
N GLY A 87 0.39 17.72 5.21
CA GLY A 87 1.73 17.24 5.56
C GLY A 87 1.97 16.95 7.04
N HIS A 88 1.03 17.32 7.93
CA HIS A 88 1.18 17.12 9.38
C HIS A 88 0.08 16.26 10.01
N GLY A 89 -1.07 16.07 9.35
CA GLY A 89 -2.10 15.13 9.77
C GLY A 89 -3.43 15.78 10.17
N ASP A 90 -4.24 15.02 10.89
CA ASP A 90 -5.60 15.37 11.30
C ASP A 90 -5.61 15.87 12.76
N PHE A 91 -6.28 17.00 13.01
CA PHE A 91 -6.35 17.65 14.32
C PHE A 91 -7.78 18.14 14.63
N GLN A 92 -8.06 18.33 15.91
CA GLN A 92 -9.32 18.91 16.39
C GLN A 92 -9.19 20.43 16.57
N MET A 93 -10.24 21.16 16.23
CA MET A 93 -10.38 22.58 16.56
C MET A 93 -10.97 22.76 17.96
N SER A 94 -10.67 23.88 18.63
CA SER A 94 -11.30 24.31 19.90
C SER A 94 -12.22 25.52 19.73
N GLN A 95 -11.83 26.47 18.90
CA GLN A 95 -12.52 27.76 18.78
C GLN A 95 -12.24 28.40 17.42
N VAL A 96 -13.22 29.15 16.92
CA VAL A 96 -13.08 29.99 15.73
C VAL A 96 -13.49 31.42 16.07
N ASP A 97 -12.57 32.33 15.83
CA ASP A 97 -12.76 33.77 16.03
C ASP A 97 -12.80 34.48 14.67
N ALA A 98 -13.49 35.62 14.61
CA ALA A 98 -13.44 36.54 13.47
C ALA A 98 -12.81 37.86 13.93
N PRO A 99 -11.47 37.98 13.85
CA PRO A 99 -10.84 39.29 13.93
C PRO A 99 -11.20 40.15 12.72
N PRO A 100 -11.05 41.48 12.83
CA PRO A 100 -11.21 42.39 11.69
C PRO A 100 -10.20 42.06 10.58
N ASP A 101 -10.64 42.24 9.33
CA ASP A 101 -9.81 41.98 8.16
C ASP A 101 -8.63 42.99 8.09
N PRO A 102 -7.37 42.52 8.10
CA PRO A 102 -6.20 43.40 8.06
C PRO A 102 -6.07 44.16 6.73
N LEU A 103 -6.66 43.65 5.64
CA LEU A 103 -6.50 44.20 4.29
C LEU A 103 -7.86 44.38 3.59
N SER A 104 -8.79 45.06 4.26
CA SER A 104 -10.10 45.36 3.67
C SER A 104 -9.99 46.23 2.40
N LEU A 105 -10.68 45.82 1.34
CA LEU A 105 -10.70 46.50 0.03
C LEU A 105 -11.18 47.96 0.13
N ASN A 106 -12.06 48.25 1.08
CA ASN A 106 -12.65 49.56 1.31
C ASN A 106 -12.49 49.99 2.78
N PRO A 107 -11.34 50.54 3.19
CA PRO A 107 -11.08 50.92 4.59
C PRO A 107 -12.03 52.01 5.11
N ARG A 108 -12.74 52.72 4.23
CA ARG A 108 -13.70 53.77 4.58
C ARG A 108 -15.03 53.26 5.13
N VAL A 109 -15.44 52.03 4.81
CA VAL A 109 -16.73 51.46 5.24
C VAL A 109 -16.66 50.96 6.69
N VAL A 110 -15.50 50.41 7.10
CA VAL A 110 -15.29 49.87 8.45
C VAL A 110 -15.36 50.98 9.52
N LYS A 111 -14.84 52.18 9.23
CA LYS A 111 -14.96 53.35 10.13
C LYS A 111 -16.37 53.97 10.16
N GLY A 112 -17.24 53.65 9.19
CA GLY A 112 -18.58 54.22 9.08
C GLY A 112 -19.66 53.50 9.90
N GLN A 113 -19.50 52.19 10.17
CA GLN A 113 -20.51 51.41 10.90
C GLN A 113 -20.55 51.71 12.42
N LYS A 114 -19.52 52.32 12.99
CA LYS A 114 -19.55 52.80 14.40
C LYS A 114 -20.33 54.10 14.60
N ARG A 115 -20.91 54.72 13.55
CA ARG A 115 -21.52 56.07 13.63
C ARG A 115 -23.05 56.12 13.47
N SER A 116 -23.76 54.99 13.48
CA SER A 116 -25.22 54.97 13.27
C SER A 116 -26.01 54.24 14.35
N GLN A 117 -25.72 54.52 15.63
CA GLN A 117 -26.68 54.29 16.71
C GLN A 117 -26.51 55.37 17.80
N ASP A 118 -27.60 56.14 17.96
CA ASP A 118 -27.98 57.10 19.00
C ASP A 118 -27.37 58.53 19.08
N VAL A 119 -28.24 59.48 18.69
CA VAL A 119 -28.73 60.72 19.36
C VAL A 119 -27.81 61.52 20.30
N ASP A 120 -27.69 62.82 19.98
CA ASP A 120 -27.24 64.01 20.73
C ASP A 120 -26.88 63.89 22.22
N ILE A 121 -25.69 64.40 22.62
CA ILE A 121 -25.43 65.45 23.65
C ILE A 121 -23.91 65.78 23.71
N GLN A 122 -23.63 67.03 24.11
CA GLN A 122 -22.40 67.84 24.08
C GLN A 122 -21.07 67.27 24.62
N ASP A 123 -19.99 67.66 23.92
CA ASP A 123 -18.69 68.22 24.35
C ASP A 123 -18.15 67.89 25.76
N ASP A 124 -17.01 67.20 25.83
CA ASP A 124 -15.78 67.76 26.41
C ASP A 124 -14.53 66.90 26.12
N SER A 125 -13.38 67.54 25.94
CA SER A 125 -12.11 66.95 25.52
C SER A 125 -11.20 66.56 26.70
N VAL A 126 -10.69 65.31 26.76
CA VAL A 126 -9.38 64.99 27.39
C VAL A 126 -8.72 63.77 26.70
N ASN A 127 -7.46 63.93 26.30
CA ASN A 127 -6.58 62.91 25.73
C ASN A 127 -6.18 61.82 26.76
N GLY A 128 -6.16 60.56 26.33
CA GLY A 128 -5.47 59.46 26.99
C GLY A 128 -5.49 58.23 26.08
N ALA A 129 -4.30 57.78 25.65
CA ALA A 129 -4.13 56.70 24.70
C ALA A 129 -4.53 55.35 25.30
N ASP A 130 -5.69 54.82 24.90
CA ASP A 130 -5.96 53.39 24.93
C ASP A 130 -5.81 52.87 23.49
N GLU A 131 -4.77 52.08 23.26
CA GLU A 131 -4.70 51.20 22.11
C GLU A 131 -5.90 50.25 22.20
N MET A 132 -6.95 50.56 21.44
CA MET A 132 -8.10 49.67 21.29
C MET A 132 -7.60 48.39 20.61
N GLU A 133 -7.33 47.34 21.40
CA GLU A 133 -7.36 45.97 20.88
C GLU A 133 -8.73 45.80 20.22
N GLU A 134 -8.76 45.82 18.88
CA GLU A 134 -10.02 45.71 18.14
C GLU A 134 -10.71 44.40 18.54
N ASP A 135 -11.86 44.51 19.21
CA ASP A 135 -12.57 43.39 19.86
C ASP A 135 -12.60 42.13 18.97
N VAL A 136 -11.81 41.12 19.35
CA VAL A 136 -11.82 39.80 18.69
C VAL A 136 -13.17 39.14 18.96
N LYS A 137 -14.05 39.13 17.97
CA LYS A 137 -15.38 38.53 18.12
C LYS A 137 -15.29 37.01 17.99
N VAL A 138 -15.52 36.31 19.09
CA VAL A 138 -15.67 34.84 19.09
C VAL A 138 -16.89 34.47 18.26
N LEU A 139 -16.70 33.74 17.16
CA LEU A 139 -17.81 33.29 16.32
C LEU A 139 -18.44 32.05 16.89
N MET A 140 -17.62 31.03 17.16
CA MET A 140 -18.07 29.70 17.52
C MET A 140 -17.07 29.01 18.44
N LYS A 141 -17.60 28.28 19.42
CA LYS A 141 -16.86 27.37 20.30
C LYS A 141 -17.35 25.94 20.04
N VAL A 142 -16.49 24.96 20.32
CA VAL A 142 -16.81 23.54 20.15
C VAL A 142 -18.01 23.12 21.02
N ASP A 143 -18.91 22.36 20.40
CA ASP A 143 -19.93 21.58 21.11
C ASP A 143 -19.39 20.17 21.40
N ALA A 144 -19.07 19.87 22.66
CA ALA A 144 -18.45 18.58 23.04
C ALA A 144 -19.26 17.33 22.65
N SER A 145 -20.59 17.44 22.50
CA SER A 145 -21.46 16.32 22.13
C SER A 145 -21.50 16.02 20.63
N LYS A 146 -21.18 17.01 19.79
CA LYS A 146 -21.22 16.89 18.32
C LYS A 146 -19.83 16.80 17.70
N GLN A 147 -18.78 17.03 18.50
CA GLN A 147 -17.41 17.02 18.02
C GLN A 147 -17.02 15.63 17.51
N GLU A 148 -16.42 15.59 16.33
CA GLU A 148 -15.92 14.34 15.77
C GLU A 148 -14.71 13.82 16.56
N SER A 149 -14.72 12.53 16.88
CA SER A 149 -13.64 11.86 17.60
C SER A 149 -12.39 11.72 16.72
N LEU A 150 -11.20 11.92 17.30
CA LEU A 150 -9.91 11.69 16.63
C LEU A 150 -9.54 10.20 16.47
N GLN A 151 -10.49 9.26 16.57
CA GLN A 151 -10.22 7.84 16.41
C GLN A 151 -10.25 7.45 14.92
N SER A 152 -9.09 7.12 14.35
CA SER A 152 -8.95 6.69 12.95
C SER A 152 -9.17 5.19 12.74
N GLU A 153 -8.94 4.38 13.79
CA GLU A 153 -8.96 2.92 13.73
C GLU A 153 -9.96 2.34 14.73
N VAL A 154 -10.54 1.19 14.38
CA VAL A 154 -11.28 0.36 15.34
C VAL A 154 -10.28 -0.46 16.13
N VAL A 155 -10.36 -0.41 17.46
CA VAL A 155 -9.64 -1.36 18.33
C VAL A 155 -10.40 -2.69 18.25
N PRO A 156 -9.84 -3.74 17.62
CA PRO A 156 -10.53 -5.02 17.50
C PRO A 156 -10.52 -5.72 18.87
N ASP A 157 -11.68 -6.22 19.30
CA ASP A 157 -11.75 -7.02 20.51
C ASP A 157 -11.13 -8.41 20.24
N PRO A 158 -10.07 -8.81 20.97
CA PRO A 158 -9.34 -10.04 20.68
C PRO A 158 -10.18 -11.32 20.88
N MET A 159 -11.27 -11.23 21.66
CA MET A 159 -12.16 -12.36 21.97
C MET A 159 -13.21 -12.62 20.87
N GLU A 160 -13.50 -11.65 19.99
CA GLU A 160 -14.53 -11.81 18.93
C GLU A 160 -14.06 -12.69 17.75
N GLY A 161 -12.75 -12.88 17.57
CA GLY A 161 -12.17 -13.58 16.42
C GLY A 161 -11.92 -15.08 16.61
N GLU A 162 -12.10 -15.63 17.81
CA GLU A 162 -11.69 -17.00 18.16
C GLU A 162 -12.83 -17.93 18.56
N GLN A 163 -14.09 -17.49 18.46
CA GLN A 163 -15.22 -18.29 18.93
C GLN A 163 -15.87 -19.15 17.84
N THR A 164 -15.11 -20.10 17.33
CA THR A 164 -15.66 -21.36 16.81
C THR A 164 -14.99 -22.47 17.60
N TRP A 165 -15.52 -22.78 18.78
CA TRP A 165 -15.26 -24.07 19.41
C TRP A 165 -15.79 -25.12 18.42
N PRO A 166 -14.95 -26.06 17.95
CA PRO A 166 -15.46 -27.22 17.24
C PRO A 166 -16.51 -27.90 18.12
N THR A 167 -17.68 -28.19 17.56
CA THR A 167 -18.69 -28.96 18.28
C THR A 167 -18.12 -30.33 18.63
N GLU A 168 -18.48 -30.86 19.81
CA GLU A 168 -18.05 -32.18 20.30
C GLU A 168 -18.19 -33.30 19.24
N GLU A 169 -19.20 -33.19 18.37
CA GLU A 169 -19.42 -34.11 17.26
C GLU A 169 -18.31 -34.08 16.19
N GLU A 170 -17.75 -32.91 15.85
CA GLU A 170 -16.66 -32.80 14.85
C GLU A 170 -15.33 -33.32 15.41
N LEU A 171 -15.13 -33.19 16.72
CA LEU A 171 -13.97 -33.73 17.43
C LEU A 171 -14.02 -35.27 17.49
N GLN A 172 -15.20 -35.82 17.77
CA GLN A 172 -15.44 -37.26 17.73
C GLN A 172 -15.32 -37.83 16.31
N GLU A 173 -15.77 -37.11 15.28
CA GLU A 173 -15.64 -37.54 13.88
C GLU A 173 -14.18 -37.49 13.41
N ALA A 174 -13.42 -36.48 13.84
CA ALA A 174 -11.97 -36.41 13.61
C ALA A 174 -11.22 -37.53 14.34
N GLU A 175 -11.52 -37.79 15.61
CA GLU A 175 -10.95 -38.92 16.36
C GLU A 175 -11.31 -40.27 15.75
N ALA A 176 -12.56 -40.46 15.30
CA ALA A 176 -13.00 -41.67 14.63
C ALA A 176 -12.26 -41.87 13.29
N SER A 177 -12.02 -40.80 12.54
CA SER A 177 -11.24 -40.85 11.28
C SER A 177 -9.74 -41.15 11.52
N LEU A 178 -9.18 -40.65 12.63
CA LEU A 178 -7.82 -40.94 13.07
C LEU A 178 -7.67 -42.37 13.61
N LYS A 179 -8.68 -42.89 14.32
CA LYS A 179 -8.76 -44.29 14.76
C LYS A 179 -8.92 -45.25 13.59
N ALA A 180 -9.75 -44.92 12.60
CA ALA A 180 -9.92 -45.72 11.39
C ALA A 180 -8.66 -45.78 10.50
N SER A 181 -7.81 -44.76 10.55
CA SER A 181 -6.55 -44.70 9.79
C SER A 181 -5.33 -45.29 10.54
N ARG A 182 -5.42 -45.48 11.86
CA ARG A 182 -4.42 -46.18 12.68
C ARG A 182 -4.68 -47.70 12.69
N LYS A 183 -4.42 -48.38 11.57
CA LYS A 183 -4.12 -49.83 11.60
C LYS A 183 -2.61 -50.01 11.78
N VAL A 184 -2.18 -50.36 12.98
CA VAL A 184 -0.77 -50.69 13.26
C VAL A 184 -0.55 -52.15 12.90
N VAL A 185 0.00 -52.40 11.71
CA VAL A 185 0.42 -53.75 11.30
C VAL A 185 1.76 -54.06 11.95
N LYS A 186 1.85 -55.16 12.72
CA LYS A 186 3.13 -55.63 13.30
C LYS A 186 3.98 -56.23 12.16
N VAL A 187 4.95 -55.45 11.67
CA VAL A 187 5.85 -55.88 10.58
C VAL A 187 7.22 -56.28 11.16
N PRO A 188 7.83 -57.40 10.73
CA PRO A 188 9.17 -57.78 11.18
C PRO A 188 10.23 -56.67 10.99
N LYS A 189 11.17 -56.54 11.93
CA LYS A 189 12.25 -55.55 11.86
C LYS A 189 13.06 -55.75 10.56
N GLY A 190 13.09 -54.74 9.69
CA GLY A 190 13.85 -54.74 8.43
C GLY A 190 13.03 -54.90 7.14
N THR A 191 11.70 -55.03 7.22
CA THR A 191 10.85 -55.08 6.01
C THR A 191 10.62 -53.69 5.41
N SER A 192 10.69 -53.57 4.08
CA SER A 192 10.32 -52.34 3.37
C SER A 192 8.82 -52.08 3.42
N GLN A 193 8.39 -50.81 3.30
CA GLN A 193 6.96 -50.43 3.26
C GLN A 193 6.19 -51.16 2.15
N TYR A 194 6.84 -51.49 1.03
CA TYR A 194 6.22 -52.27 -0.04
C TYR A 194 5.95 -53.71 0.41
N GLN A 195 6.89 -54.37 1.10
CA GLN A 195 6.70 -55.73 1.63
C GLN A 195 5.63 -55.76 2.73
N ALA A 196 5.58 -54.73 3.58
CA ALA A 196 4.60 -54.61 4.65
C ALA A 196 3.15 -54.58 4.13
N ALA A 197 2.90 -53.94 2.98
CA ALA A 197 1.55 -53.82 2.39
C ALA A 197 0.98 -55.14 1.83
N TRP A 198 1.83 -56.17 1.62
CA TRP A 198 1.39 -57.51 1.19
C TRP A 198 1.17 -58.47 2.36
N ILE A 199 1.53 -58.07 3.58
CA ILE A 199 1.18 -58.84 4.77
C ILE A 199 -0.31 -58.59 5.01
N VAL A 200 -1.12 -59.48 4.46
CA VAL A 200 -2.56 -59.51 4.71
C VAL A 200 -2.74 -59.90 6.17
N ASP A 201 -3.39 -59.03 6.92
CA ASP A 201 -3.86 -59.33 8.28
C ASP A 201 -5.08 -60.24 8.14
N ASP A 202 -4.85 -61.53 7.87
CA ASP A 202 -5.89 -62.59 7.83
C ASP A 202 -6.29 -62.96 9.27
N GLY A 203 -6.81 -61.97 10.02
CA GLY A 203 -7.15 -62.08 11.43
C GLY A 203 -8.42 -61.31 11.79
N GLU A 204 -9.52 -61.53 11.07
CA GLU A 204 -10.85 -61.41 11.68
C GLU A 204 -11.11 -62.70 12.47
N GLU A 205 -10.44 -62.84 13.62
CA GLU A 205 -10.88 -63.71 14.71
C GLU A 205 -10.95 -62.85 15.98
N ASP A 206 -12.12 -62.87 16.59
CA ASP A 206 -12.44 -62.32 17.91
C ASP A 206 -11.29 -62.51 18.90
N SER A 207 -10.89 -61.43 19.55
CA SER A 207 -10.40 -61.48 20.94
C SER A 207 -10.68 -60.12 21.57
N GLU A 208 -11.89 -60.00 22.14
CA GLU A 208 -12.07 -59.23 23.36
C GLU A 208 -11.26 -59.94 24.46
N GLU A 209 -10.05 -59.45 24.75
CA GLU A 209 -9.42 -59.68 26.05
C GLU A 209 -8.88 -58.34 26.56
N ASP A 210 -9.57 -57.84 27.58
CA ASP A 210 -9.07 -56.86 28.54
C ASP A 210 -7.82 -57.44 29.20
N GLU A 211 -6.68 -56.75 29.10
CA GLU A 211 -5.62 -56.83 30.12
C GLU A 211 -5.14 -55.40 30.42
N GLU A 212 -5.58 -54.90 31.57
CA GLU A 212 -4.91 -53.84 32.32
C GLU A 212 -3.61 -54.43 32.91
N GLU A 213 -2.46 -53.82 32.67
CA GLU A 213 -1.36 -53.83 33.66
C GLU A 213 -0.68 -52.45 33.69
N GLU A 214 -0.63 -51.90 34.90
CA GLU A 214 0.07 -50.68 35.33
C GLU A 214 1.59 -50.91 35.49
N GLU A 215 2.36 -49.81 35.49
CA GLU A 215 3.60 -49.49 36.23
C GLU A 215 4.76 -50.54 36.24
N ASP A 216 6.06 -50.26 36.22
CA ASP A 216 6.88 -49.09 36.54
C ASP A 216 8.33 -49.37 36.08
N ASP A 217 9.21 -48.40 36.37
CA ASP A 217 10.67 -48.32 36.19
C ASP A 217 11.55 -49.55 36.52
N ASP A 218 12.71 -49.68 35.83
CA ASP A 218 14.07 -49.71 36.42
C ASP A 218 15.17 -50.46 35.58
N ILE A 219 16.20 -49.69 35.21
CA ILE A 219 17.65 -49.83 35.48
C ILE A 219 18.50 -51.07 35.00
N ASP A 220 19.57 -50.70 34.27
CA ASP A 220 20.96 -51.20 34.14
C ASP A 220 21.40 -52.59 33.64
N ASP A 221 22.51 -52.49 32.90
CA ASP A 221 23.69 -53.34 32.80
C ASP A 221 23.58 -54.83 32.42
N MET A 222 24.12 -55.14 31.24
CA MET A 222 25.18 -56.16 31.15
C MET A 222 26.11 -55.92 29.95
N MET A 223 27.34 -55.60 30.30
CA MET A 223 28.56 -55.58 29.49
C MET A 223 29.08 -57.02 29.31
N GLU A 224 29.55 -57.42 28.12
CA GLU A 224 30.93 -57.94 27.93
C GLU A 224 31.29 -58.31 26.48
N GLU A 225 32.59 -58.27 26.27
CA GLU A 225 33.41 -58.40 25.07
C GLU A 225 33.31 -59.72 24.28
N ALA A 226 33.66 -59.65 22.99
CA ALA A 226 34.57 -60.63 22.40
C ALA A 226 35.43 -59.98 21.30
N ALA A 227 36.73 -60.13 21.48
CA ALA A 227 37.82 -59.57 20.72
C ALA A 227 38.01 -60.17 19.31
N SER A 228 38.54 -59.35 18.39
CA SER A 228 39.61 -59.75 17.48
C SER A 228 40.33 -58.53 16.87
N GLN A 229 41.51 -58.23 17.45
CA GLN A 229 42.73 -57.69 16.81
C GLN A 229 43.13 -58.57 15.59
N GLU A 230 43.92 -58.18 14.57
CA GLU A 230 44.81 -57.06 14.27
C GLU A 230 45.21 -57.14 12.78
N GLY A 231 45.75 -56.05 12.21
CA GLY A 231 46.50 -56.10 10.93
C GLY A 231 46.64 -54.77 10.20
N GLU A 232 47.56 -53.92 10.70
CA GLU A 232 47.95 -52.60 10.17
C GLU A 232 48.65 -52.59 8.79
N GLY A 233 48.68 -51.40 8.17
CA GLY A 233 49.55 -51.05 7.04
C GLY A 233 49.48 -49.56 6.65
N SER A 234 50.21 -48.74 7.42
CA SER A 234 50.74 -47.36 7.24
C SER A 234 50.37 -46.45 6.04
N GLU A 235 50.00 -45.22 6.40
CA GLU A 235 50.49 -43.87 6.00
C GLU A 235 50.92 -43.56 4.55
N GLU A 236 50.42 -42.43 4.02
CA GLU A 236 51.23 -41.38 3.37
C GLU A 236 50.44 -40.04 3.31
N GLU A 237 51.11 -38.97 3.75
CA GLU A 237 50.71 -37.55 3.76
C GLU A 237 50.94 -36.90 2.38
N GLU A 238 50.11 -35.94 1.98
CA GLU A 238 50.54 -34.85 1.08
C GLU A 238 49.88 -33.52 1.49
N GLU A 239 50.69 -32.65 2.11
CA GLU A 239 50.47 -31.20 2.19
C GLU A 239 50.88 -30.54 0.87
N LEU A 240 50.10 -29.57 0.38
CA LEU A 240 50.55 -28.65 -0.66
C LEU A 240 50.24 -27.20 -0.27
N ALA A 241 51.30 -26.41 -0.39
CA ALA A 241 51.54 -25.10 0.20
C ALA A 241 50.79 -23.94 -0.47
N GLU A 242 50.47 -22.96 0.37
CA GLU A 242 50.09 -21.60 0.01
C GLU A 242 51.32 -20.86 -0.55
N GLU A 243 51.25 -20.38 -1.80
CA GLU A 243 52.20 -19.39 -2.33
C GLU A 243 51.55 -18.01 -2.33
N GLU A 244 51.93 -17.20 -1.33
CA GLU A 244 51.84 -15.75 -1.36
C GLU A 244 52.79 -15.18 -2.44
N CYS A 245 52.30 -14.29 -3.30
CA CYS A 245 53.12 -13.49 -4.19
C CYS A 245 52.85 -12.01 -3.92
N GLU A 246 53.85 -11.33 -3.36
CA GLU A 246 53.84 -9.92 -2.98
C GLU A 246 53.86 -8.96 -4.18
N THR A 247 52.89 -8.03 -4.16
CA THR A 247 52.91 -6.61 -4.59
C THR A 247 53.89 -6.11 -5.68
N MET A 248 53.31 -5.48 -6.72
CA MET A 248 53.91 -4.31 -7.37
C MET A 248 52.91 -3.15 -7.43
N THR A 249 53.22 -2.10 -6.67
CA THR A 249 52.45 -0.85 -6.47
C THR A 249 52.51 0.08 -7.68
N VAL A 250 51.36 0.58 -8.17
CA VAL A 250 51.30 1.80 -8.98
C VAL A 250 50.08 2.67 -8.60
N SER A 251 50.39 3.79 -7.95
CA SER A 251 49.63 5.03 -7.78
C SER A 251 48.29 4.99 -7.04
N GLU A 252 48.39 5.37 -5.77
CA GLU A 252 47.36 5.80 -4.84
C GLU A 252 46.57 7.00 -5.38
N CYS A 253 45.43 6.73 -6.02
CA CYS A 253 44.29 7.64 -5.99
C CYS A 253 43.44 7.16 -4.82
N VAL A 254 43.24 7.98 -3.79
CA VAL A 254 42.29 7.69 -2.70
C VAL A 254 40.91 7.53 -3.34
N ARG A 255 40.51 6.28 -3.59
CA ARG A 255 39.24 5.93 -4.21
C ARG A 255 38.30 5.41 -3.14
N ASP A 256 37.06 5.82 -3.34
CA ASP A 256 35.91 5.66 -2.50
C ASP A 256 35.35 4.24 -2.68
N ASP A 257 36.14 3.23 -2.30
CA ASP A 257 35.84 1.81 -2.62
C ASP A 257 34.46 1.38 -2.07
N HIS A 258 33.99 2.00 -0.99
CA HIS A 258 32.68 1.73 -0.39
C HIS A 258 31.49 2.44 -1.07
N TYR A 259 31.74 3.46 -1.92
CA TYR A 259 30.71 4.12 -2.72
C TYR A 259 30.49 3.37 -4.03
N ASP A 260 31.57 2.91 -4.66
CA ASP A 260 31.52 2.13 -5.90
C ASP A 260 30.76 0.81 -5.69
N GLU A 261 31.01 0.08 -4.58
CA GLU A 261 30.28 -1.15 -4.22
C GLU A 261 28.76 -0.94 -4.08
N LYS A 262 28.32 0.14 -3.41
CA LYS A 262 26.89 0.41 -3.19
C LYS A 262 26.18 0.84 -4.47
N VAL A 263 26.88 1.56 -5.35
CA VAL A 263 26.35 1.95 -6.66
C VAL A 263 26.22 0.72 -7.55
N GLU A 264 27.20 -0.19 -7.53
CA GLU A 264 27.14 -1.46 -8.26
C GLU A 264 25.97 -2.34 -7.76
N GLU A 265 25.77 -2.48 -6.44
CA GLU A 265 24.63 -3.21 -5.87
C GLU A 265 23.26 -2.64 -6.29
N ASP A 266 23.08 -1.32 -6.22
CA ASP A 266 21.85 -0.63 -6.62
C ASP A 266 21.57 -0.79 -8.13
N GLU A 267 22.61 -0.76 -8.96
CA GLU A 267 22.52 -0.98 -10.41
C GLU A 267 22.17 -2.44 -10.74
N GLU A 268 22.79 -3.41 -10.06
CA GLU A 268 22.48 -4.82 -10.20
C GLU A 268 21.02 -5.13 -9.85
N GLU A 269 20.53 -4.62 -8.71
CA GLU A 269 19.12 -4.75 -8.33
C GLU A 269 18.18 -4.17 -9.38
N MET A 270 18.54 -3.03 -9.96
CA MET A 270 17.75 -2.37 -10.99
C MET A 270 17.73 -3.20 -12.28
N LEU A 271 18.86 -3.74 -12.70
CA LEU A 271 18.96 -4.67 -13.85
C LEU A 271 18.13 -5.93 -13.62
N GLU A 272 18.14 -6.49 -12.42
CA GLU A 272 17.27 -7.62 -12.07
C GLU A 272 15.79 -7.26 -12.16
N ARG A 273 15.39 -6.06 -11.74
CA ARG A 273 14.00 -5.59 -11.88
C ARG A 273 13.60 -5.49 -13.34
N TYR A 274 14.46 -4.98 -14.21
CA TYR A 274 14.24 -4.95 -15.66
C TYR A 274 14.11 -6.36 -16.25
N LYS A 275 14.98 -7.29 -15.86
CA LYS A 275 14.88 -8.72 -16.24
C LYS A 275 13.54 -9.30 -15.79
N GLN A 276 13.12 -9.03 -14.54
CA GLN A 276 11.85 -9.52 -14.00
C GLN A 276 10.62 -8.95 -14.73
N GLU A 277 10.61 -7.67 -15.09
CA GLU A 277 9.52 -7.04 -15.85
C GLU A 277 9.41 -7.66 -17.25
N ARG A 278 10.53 -7.75 -17.99
CA ARG A 278 10.58 -8.40 -19.32
C ARG A 278 10.13 -9.86 -19.26
N MET A 279 10.53 -10.60 -18.22
CA MET A 279 10.11 -11.98 -18.01
C MET A 279 8.61 -12.10 -17.69
N ASP A 280 8.02 -11.19 -16.91
CA ASP A 280 6.58 -11.17 -16.62
C ASP A 280 5.74 -10.80 -17.85
N GLU A 281 6.27 -9.93 -18.73
CA GLU A 281 5.65 -9.60 -20.01
C GLU A 281 5.62 -10.80 -20.96
N MET A 282 6.74 -11.52 -21.09
CA MET A 282 6.85 -12.72 -21.93
C MET A 282 6.08 -13.92 -21.35
N PHE A 283 6.17 -14.12 -20.02
CA PHE A 283 5.66 -15.28 -19.30
C PHE A 283 4.84 -14.86 -18.07
N PRO A 284 3.57 -14.44 -18.27
CA PRO A 284 2.79 -13.82 -17.21
C PRO A 284 2.41 -14.80 -16.10
N ASP A 285 2.86 -14.49 -14.87
CA ASP A 285 2.65 -15.27 -13.64
C ASP A 285 3.19 -16.72 -13.68
N GLU A 286 4.09 -17.06 -14.60
CA GLU A 286 4.74 -18.37 -14.63
C GLU A 286 5.77 -18.47 -13.48
N VAL A 287 5.70 -19.54 -12.70
CA VAL A 287 6.59 -19.80 -11.56
C VAL A 287 7.01 -21.26 -11.60
N ASP A 288 8.31 -21.50 -11.48
CA ASP A 288 8.83 -22.87 -11.41
C ASP A 288 8.52 -23.53 -10.06
N THR A 289 8.23 -24.82 -10.09
CA THR A 289 8.04 -25.63 -8.88
C THR A 289 9.38 -25.91 -8.22
N PRO A 290 9.53 -25.72 -6.89
CA PRO A 290 10.78 -26.06 -6.23
C PRO A 290 10.90 -27.58 -6.14
N ARG A 291 12.14 -28.07 -6.14
CA ARG A 291 12.41 -29.50 -5.91
C ARG A 291 12.47 -29.83 -4.42
N ASP A 292 12.93 -28.88 -3.61
CA ASP A 292 13.23 -29.11 -2.20
C ASP A 292 11.96 -29.14 -1.32
N VAL A 293 10.96 -28.34 -1.68
CA VAL A 293 9.71 -28.22 -0.92
C VAL A 293 8.55 -28.82 -1.72
N PRO A 294 7.74 -29.73 -1.13
CA PRO A 294 6.54 -30.26 -1.78
C PRO A 294 5.60 -29.15 -2.25
N ALA A 295 5.07 -29.28 -3.46
CA ALA A 295 4.27 -28.24 -4.08
C ALA A 295 2.97 -27.96 -3.30
N ARG A 296 2.37 -28.98 -2.67
CA ARG A 296 1.20 -28.80 -1.79
C ARG A 296 1.48 -27.85 -0.63
N VAL A 297 2.66 -27.94 0.00
CA VAL A 297 3.02 -27.13 1.17
C VAL A 297 3.30 -25.69 0.73
N ARG A 298 4.08 -25.52 -0.34
CA ARG A 298 4.36 -24.18 -0.90
C ARG A 298 3.09 -23.46 -1.35
N PHE A 299 2.15 -24.19 -1.94
CA PHE A 299 0.92 -23.63 -2.52
C PHE A 299 -0.34 -23.94 -1.70
N GLN A 300 -0.21 -24.23 -0.40
CA GLN A 300 -1.33 -24.62 0.48
C GLN A 300 -2.48 -23.60 0.47
N LYS A 301 -2.16 -22.30 0.41
CA LYS A 301 -3.14 -21.20 0.41
C LYS A 301 -3.81 -20.95 -0.95
N TYR A 302 -3.43 -21.71 -1.98
CA TYR A 302 -3.95 -21.55 -3.33
C TYR A 302 -5.06 -22.55 -3.60
N ARG A 303 -6.02 -22.15 -4.44
CA ARG A 303 -7.07 -23.04 -4.96
C ARG A 303 -7.12 -22.98 -6.48
N GLY A 304 -7.53 -24.08 -7.10
CA GLY A 304 -7.88 -24.11 -8.52
C GLY A 304 -9.27 -23.52 -8.75
N LEU A 305 -9.41 -22.70 -9.79
CA LEU A 305 -10.72 -22.21 -10.23
C LEU A 305 -10.97 -22.70 -11.65
N LYS A 306 -12.17 -23.21 -11.92
CA LYS A 306 -12.60 -23.61 -13.27
C LYS A 306 -12.62 -22.42 -14.23
N SER A 307 -13.10 -21.27 -13.77
CA SER A 307 -13.15 -20.06 -14.57
C SER A 307 -13.02 -18.84 -13.66
N PHE A 308 -12.03 -17.99 -13.94
CA PHE A 308 -11.79 -16.78 -13.16
C PHE A 308 -13.00 -15.83 -13.15
N ARG A 309 -13.81 -15.81 -14.22
CA ARG A 309 -14.97 -14.91 -14.33
C ARG A 309 -16.20 -15.45 -13.59
N THR A 310 -16.52 -16.74 -13.77
CA THR A 310 -17.82 -17.29 -13.32
C THR A 310 -17.78 -18.00 -11.97
N SER A 311 -16.63 -18.51 -11.52
CA SER A 311 -16.55 -19.20 -10.23
C SER A 311 -16.74 -18.22 -9.06
N PRO A 312 -17.61 -18.48 -8.09
CA PRO A 312 -17.79 -17.56 -6.96
C PRO A 312 -16.54 -17.50 -6.07
N TRP A 313 -16.32 -16.36 -5.44
CA TRP A 313 -15.32 -16.17 -4.40
C TRP A 313 -15.92 -15.28 -3.33
N ASP A 314 -15.92 -15.72 -2.07
CA ASP A 314 -16.53 -14.98 -0.98
C ASP A 314 -15.61 -13.82 -0.49
N PRO A 315 -16.08 -12.55 -0.50
CA PRO A 315 -15.33 -11.41 0.03
C PRO A 315 -15.02 -11.47 1.52
N LYS A 316 -15.68 -12.31 2.31
CA LYS A 316 -15.43 -12.41 3.77
C LYS A 316 -14.61 -13.64 4.17
N GLU A 317 -14.13 -14.39 3.18
CA GLU A 317 -13.30 -15.56 3.42
C GLU A 317 -11.84 -15.19 3.72
N ASN A 318 -11.24 -15.83 4.73
CA ASN A 318 -9.82 -15.73 5.07
C ASN A 318 -9.32 -14.28 5.23
N LEU A 319 -10.08 -13.45 5.96
CA LEU A 319 -9.72 -12.06 6.20
C LEU A 319 -8.52 -11.95 7.16
N PRO A 320 -7.55 -11.05 6.90
CA PRO A 320 -6.46 -10.79 7.82
C PRO A 320 -6.96 -9.97 9.02
N ARG A 321 -6.22 -10.00 10.13
CA ARG A 321 -6.52 -9.21 11.34
C ARG A 321 -6.66 -7.71 11.04
N ASP A 322 -5.91 -7.19 10.08
CA ASP A 322 -5.97 -5.78 9.65
C ASP A 322 -7.36 -5.37 9.13
N TYR A 323 -8.15 -6.31 8.59
CA TYR A 323 -9.52 -6.01 8.14
C TYR A 323 -10.50 -5.78 9.29
N ALA A 324 -10.17 -6.17 10.52
CA ALA A 324 -10.99 -5.86 11.69
C ALA A 324 -10.80 -4.42 12.17
N ARG A 325 -9.67 -3.77 11.82
CA ARG A 325 -9.33 -2.39 12.23
C ARG A 325 -9.98 -1.31 11.35
N ILE A 326 -10.44 -1.69 10.15
CA ILE A 326 -10.96 -0.76 9.15
C ILE A 326 -12.47 -0.56 9.28
N PHE A 327 -12.95 0.57 8.78
CA PHE A 327 -14.37 0.87 8.66
C PHE A 327 -14.88 0.49 7.26
N GLN A 328 -16.04 -0.16 7.22
CA GLN A 328 -16.76 -0.51 6.02
C GLN A 328 -18.08 0.27 5.93
N PHE A 329 -18.39 0.79 4.75
CA PHE A 329 -19.71 1.36 4.47
C PHE A 329 -20.67 0.26 4.01
N GLN A 330 -21.93 0.32 4.44
CA GLN A 330 -22.98 -0.53 3.87
C GLN A 330 -23.26 -0.16 2.40
N ASP A 331 -23.38 1.14 2.11
CA ASP A 331 -23.48 1.67 0.74
C ASP A 331 -22.71 3.00 0.66
N PHE A 332 -21.57 2.96 0.00
CA PHE A 332 -20.69 4.12 -0.14
C PHE A 332 -21.34 5.26 -0.94
N SER A 333 -22.09 4.94 -2.00
CA SER A 333 -22.67 5.95 -2.89
C SER A 333 -23.79 6.73 -2.21
N ARG A 334 -24.61 6.05 -1.40
CA ARG A 334 -25.68 6.68 -0.62
C ARG A 334 -25.12 7.57 0.48
N THR A 335 -24.16 7.07 1.26
CA THR A 335 -23.50 7.85 2.32
C THR A 335 -22.84 9.10 1.77
N ARG A 336 -22.11 8.97 0.65
CA ARG A 336 -21.49 10.13 -0.02
C ARG A 336 -22.50 11.21 -0.39
N LYS A 337 -23.65 10.85 -0.98
CA LYS A 337 -24.70 11.83 -1.34
C LYS A 337 -25.31 12.48 -0.10
N HIS A 338 -25.51 11.71 0.96
CA HIS A 338 -26.04 12.22 2.22
C HIS A 338 -25.10 13.25 2.86
N VAL A 339 -23.81 12.92 2.95
CA VAL A 339 -22.76 13.81 3.49
C VAL A 339 -22.70 15.12 2.69
N PHE A 340 -22.72 15.06 1.35
CA PHE A 340 -22.68 16.28 0.53
C PHE A 340 -23.88 17.20 0.75
N ARG A 341 -25.09 16.66 0.93
CA ARG A 341 -26.27 17.47 1.25
C ARG A 341 -26.20 18.08 2.65
N GLN A 342 -25.70 17.34 3.63
CA GLN A 342 -25.56 17.83 5.00
C GLN A 342 -24.61 19.04 5.09
N ILE A 343 -23.56 19.07 4.27
CA ILE A 343 -22.60 20.19 4.22
C ILE A 343 -23.27 21.47 3.72
N GLU A 344 -24.11 21.39 2.69
CA GLU A 344 -24.83 22.54 2.15
C GLU A 344 -25.79 23.18 3.17
N GLU A 345 -26.27 22.37 4.13
CA GLU A 345 -27.17 22.80 5.21
C GLU A 345 -26.42 23.22 6.49
N THR A 346 -25.09 23.05 6.55
CA THR A 346 -24.32 23.30 7.78
C THR A 346 -24.07 24.79 7.97
N GLU A 347 -24.55 25.31 9.12
CA GLU A 347 -24.28 26.67 9.58
C GLU A 347 -22.86 26.78 10.16
N GLY A 348 -22.14 27.85 9.80
CA GLY A 348 -20.74 28.04 10.19
C GLY A 348 -20.14 29.35 9.68
N ALA A 349 -18.81 29.44 9.71
CA ALA A 349 -18.09 30.61 9.22
C ALA A 349 -18.23 30.67 7.69
N SER A 350 -18.79 31.78 7.20
CA SER A 350 -19.08 31.95 5.78
C SER A 350 -17.82 32.15 4.95
N VAL A 351 -17.91 31.81 3.67
CA VAL A 351 -16.83 32.02 2.70
C VAL A 351 -16.48 33.52 2.60
N GLY A 352 -15.19 33.84 2.57
CA GLY A 352 -14.67 35.20 2.46
C GLY A 352 -14.47 35.92 3.80
N TRP A 353 -14.84 35.30 4.92
CA TRP A 353 -14.55 35.87 6.24
C TRP A 353 -13.09 35.63 6.63
N TYR A 354 -12.48 36.64 7.25
CA TYR A 354 -11.18 36.54 7.90
C TYR A 354 -11.40 35.94 9.29
N VAL A 355 -10.85 34.74 9.51
CA VAL A 355 -11.05 33.98 10.75
C VAL A 355 -9.71 33.55 11.34
N THR A 356 -9.68 33.41 12.66
CA THR A 356 -8.59 32.78 13.40
C THR A 356 -9.08 31.46 13.97
N LEU A 357 -8.49 30.36 13.48
CA LEU A 357 -8.76 29.00 13.93
C LEU A 357 -7.82 28.65 15.09
N HIS A 358 -8.36 28.12 16.18
CA HIS A 358 -7.57 27.56 17.29
C HIS A 358 -7.60 26.03 17.16
N VAL A 359 -6.45 25.44 16.81
CA VAL A 359 -6.29 24.00 16.61
C VAL A 359 -5.53 23.41 17.79
N CYS A 360 -6.06 22.34 18.38
CA CYS A 360 -5.49 21.70 19.56
C CYS A 360 -4.46 20.63 19.20
N ASN A 361 -3.54 20.37 20.12
CA ASN A 361 -2.58 19.27 20.07
C ASN A 361 -1.70 19.25 18.80
N VAL A 362 -1.24 20.42 18.37
CA VAL A 362 -0.39 20.57 17.18
C VAL A 362 1.09 20.57 17.61
N PRO A 363 1.98 19.84 16.90
CA PRO A 363 3.41 19.86 17.21
C PRO A 363 4.10 21.15 16.76
N VAL A 364 5.17 21.54 17.45
CA VAL A 364 5.97 22.75 17.13
C VAL A 364 6.57 22.72 15.72
N SER A 365 6.84 21.53 15.17
CA SER A 365 7.39 21.35 13.82
C SER A 365 6.53 22.00 12.72
N VAL A 366 5.21 22.12 12.93
CA VAL A 366 4.31 22.83 12.02
C VAL A 366 4.67 24.31 11.95
N MET A 367 4.94 24.93 13.09
CA MET A 367 5.28 26.36 13.17
C MET A 367 6.68 26.64 12.62
N GLU A 368 7.63 25.72 12.84
CA GLU A 368 8.97 25.80 12.23
C GLU A 368 8.88 25.78 10.71
N SER A 369 8.13 24.83 10.16
CA SER A 369 7.93 24.74 8.70
C SER A 369 7.31 26.01 8.10
N PHE A 370 6.43 26.69 8.84
CA PHE A 370 5.83 27.95 8.43
C PHE A 370 6.82 29.11 8.48
N LYS A 371 7.67 29.16 9.51
CA LYS A 371 8.76 30.17 9.63
C LYS A 371 9.80 30.01 8.52
N ASP A 372 10.03 28.78 8.06
CA ASP A 372 10.88 28.47 6.90
C ASP A 372 10.28 28.97 5.57
N GLY A 373 9.09 29.59 5.60
CA GLY A 373 8.43 30.20 4.44
C GLY A 373 7.50 29.26 3.69
N ARG A 374 7.12 28.12 4.26
CA ARG A 374 6.23 27.16 3.60
C ARG A 374 4.77 27.52 3.83
N PRO A 375 3.92 27.37 2.81
CA PRO A 375 2.51 27.69 2.95
C PRO A 375 1.81 26.64 3.81
N LEU A 376 1.19 27.09 4.91
CA LEU A 376 0.26 26.26 5.68
C LEU A 376 -1.13 26.33 5.06
N VAL A 377 -1.62 25.18 4.57
CA VAL A 377 -2.98 25.02 4.07
C VAL A 377 -3.72 24.07 4.99
N LEU A 378 -4.89 24.51 5.46
CA LEU A 378 -5.78 23.76 6.31
C LEU A 378 -7.06 23.48 5.52
N PHE A 379 -7.65 22.30 5.70
CA PHE A 379 -8.98 22.03 5.19
C PHE A 379 -9.81 21.24 6.18
N SER A 380 -11.12 21.52 6.19
CA SER A 380 -12.09 20.76 6.98
C SER A 380 -12.29 19.39 6.35
N LEU A 381 -12.19 18.36 7.18
CA LEU A 381 -12.57 17.01 6.83
C LEU A 381 -14.09 16.88 6.78
N LEU A 382 -14.56 15.95 5.95
CA LEU A 382 -15.96 15.56 5.92
C LEU A 382 -16.22 14.44 6.94
N PRO A 383 -17.49 14.24 7.34
CA PRO A 383 -17.86 13.15 8.22
C PRO A 383 -17.30 11.80 7.76
N HIS A 384 -16.60 11.12 8.67
CA HIS A 384 -15.94 9.83 8.44
C HIS A 384 -14.68 9.84 7.56
N GLU A 385 -14.14 10.99 7.13
CA GLU A 385 -12.88 11.02 6.34
C GLU A 385 -11.60 10.72 7.14
N GLN A 386 -11.67 10.79 8.46
CA GLN A 386 -10.53 10.39 9.30
C GLN A 386 -10.36 8.86 9.35
N LYS A 387 -11.47 8.13 9.27
CA LYS A 387 -11.51 6.69 9.50
C LYS A 387 -10.72 5.94 8.44
N MET A 388 -10.03 4.87 8.82
CA MET A 388 -9.27 4.00 7.92
C MET A 388 -10.18 3.08 7.13
N SER A 389 -9.90 2.91 5.83
CA SER A 389 -10.53 1.89 5.00
C SER A 389 -9.60 1.46 3.86
N VAL A 390 -10.12 0.64 2.95
CA VAL A 390 -9.41 0.22 1.73
C VAL A 390 -9.80 1.13 0.59
N LEU A 391 -8.86 1.93 0.11
CA LEU A 391 -9.05 2.83 -1.01
C LEU A 391 -8.64 2.15 -2.31
N ASN A 392 -9.46 2.35 -3.34
CA ASN A 392 -9.20 1.89 -4.69
C ASN A 392 -9.00 3.10 -5.61
N PHE A 393 -7.81 3.24 -6.18
CA PHE A 393 -7.45 4.33 -7.09
C PHE A 393 -7.34 3.81 -8.52
N LEU A 394 -7.89 4.54 -9.48
CA LEU A 394 -7.68 4.27 -10.90
C LEU A 394 -6.50 5.11 -11.40
N VAL A 395 -5.43 4.44 -11.83
CA VAL A 395 -4.14 5.08 -12.12
C VAL A 395 -3.62 4.64 -13.47
N ARG A 396 -3.00 5.57 -14.19
CA ARG A 396 -2.25 5.32 -15.43
C ARG A 396 -0.79 5.74 -15.21
N ARG A 397 0.15 4.90 -15.67
CA ARG A 397 1.58 5.22 -15.65
C ARG A 397 1.85 6.49 -16.47
N HIS A 398 2.69 7.36 -15.93
CA HIS A 398 3.08 8.60 -16.58
C HIS A 398 4.18 8.29 -17.62
N PRO A 399 4.09 8.78 -18.86
CA PRO A 399 5.04 8.44 -19.92
C PRO A 399 6.49 8.87 -19.68
N SER A 400 6.74 9.80 -18.75
CA SER A 400 8.10 10.27 -18.45
C SER A 400 8.95 9.26 -17.68
N ASN A 401 8.33 8.27 -17.02
CA ASN A 401 9.04 7.33 -16.16
C ASN A 401 8.95 5.91 -16.72
N SER A 402 10.08 5.42 -17.23
CA SER A 402 10.27 4.05 -17.75
C SER A 402 10.82 3.07 -16.71
N GLU A 403 10.98 3.46 -15.45
CA GLU A 403 11.44 2.56 -14.39
C GLU A 403 10.38 1.51 -14.02
N PRO A 404 10.76 0.23 -13.88
CA PRO A 404 9.86 -0.83 -13.44
C PRO A 404 9.44 -0.60 -11.98
N VAL A 405 8.13 -0.51 -11.74
CA VAL A 405 7.57 -0.38 -10.38
C VAL A 405 6.83 -1.65 -10.01
N LYS A 406 7.27 -2.29 -8.93
CA LYS A 406 6.76 -3.59 -8.48
C LYS A 406 5.59 -3.40 -7.52
N ALA A 407 4.64 -4.32 -7.55
CA ALA A 407 3.56 -4.35 -6.56
C ALA A 407 4.15 -4.56 -5.15
N LYS A 408 3.58 -3.88 -4.16
CA LYS A 408 4.03 -3.83 -2.75
C LYS A 408 5.33 -3.06 -2.50
N GLU A 409 5.88 -2.39 -3.50
CA GLU A 409 6.90 -1.35 -3.28
C GLU A 409 6.26 -0.16 -2.57
N GLU A 410 7.02 0.55 -1.75
CA GLU A 410 6.52 1.72 -1.05
C GLU A 410 6.46 2.93 -1.99
N LEU A 411 5.28 3.54 -2.09
CA LEU A 411 5.03 4.70 -2.93
C LEU A 411 4.46 5.85 -2.10
N ILE A 412 4.75 7.08 -2.53
CA ILE A 412 4.20 8.29 -1.96
C ILE A 412 2.90 8.63 -2.71
N PHE A 413 1.81 8.70 -1.97
CA PHE A 413 0.49 9.02 -2.47
C PHE A 413 0.15 10.47 -2.17
N HIS A 414 -0.24 11.21 -3.20
CA HIS A 414 -0.96 12.47 -3.04
C HIS A 414 -2.42 12.21 -3.43
N CYS A 415 -3.30 12.08 -2.43
CA CYS A 415 -4.73 11.87 -2.64
C CYS A 415 -5.50 13.13 -2.24
N GLY A 416 -5.86 13.96 -3.23
CA GLY A 416 -6.44 15.27 -2.98
C GLY A 416 -5.47 16.17 -2.21
N PHE A 417 -5.80 16.47 -0.95
CA PHE A 417 -4.93 17.24 -0.05
C PHE A 417 -4.10 16.37 0.90
N ARG A 418 -4.39 15.06 1.00
CA ARG A 418 -3.65 14.14 1.89
C ARG A 418 -2.39 13.66 1.18
N ARG A 419 -1.29 13.59 1.94
CA ARG A 419 -0.01 13.01 1.52
C ARG A 419 0.34 11.89 2.51
N PHE A 420 0.77 10.74 2.01
CA PHE A 420 1.18 9.61 2.85
C PHE A 420 2.02 8.61 2.04
N ARG A 421 2.76 7.76 2.73
CA ARG A 421 3.47 6.62 2.14
C ARG A 421 2.66 5.35 2.38
N ALA A 422 2.65 4.46 1.40
CA ALA A 422 2.05 3.14 1.54
C ALA A 422 2.50 2.17 0.45
N SER A 423 2.30 0.87 0.69
CA SER A 423 2.64 -0.20 -0.25
C SER A 423 1.39 -0.76 -0.94
N PRO A 424 1.11 -0.38 -2.20
CA PRO A 424 -0.13 -0.78 -2.84
C PRO A 424 -0.07 -2.15 -3.51
N LEU A 425 -1.26 -2.68 -3.81
CA LEU A 425 -1.45 -3.75 -4.78
C LEU A 425 -1.96 -3.20 -6.11
N PHE A 426 -1.39 -3.68 -7.22
CA PHE A 426 -1.87 -3.35 -8.55
C PHE A 426 -2.82 -4.44 -9.05
N SER A 427 -3.97 -4.04 -9.58
CA SER A 427 -4.98 -4.96 -10.10
C SER A 427 -5.56 -4.47 -11.42
N GLN A 428 -6.07 -5.39 -12.23
CA GLN A 428 -6.73 -5.04 -13.49
C GLN A 428 -8.04 -4.27 -13.25
N HIS A 429 -8.29 -3.25 -14.07
CA HIS A 429 -9.59 -2.58 -14.09
C HIS A 429 -10.59 -3.41 -14.91
N THR A 430 -11.37 -4.24 -14.24
CA THR A 430 -12.47 -5.02 -14.82
C THR A 430 -13.78 -4.71 -14.10
N SER A 431 -14.91 -5.05 -14.73
CA SER A 431 -16.26 -4.93 -14.14
C SER A 431 -16.68 -6.15 -13.31
N ALA A 432 -15.94 -7.27 -13.39
CA ALA A 432 -16.18 -8.45 -12.58
C ALA A 432 -15.69 -8.26 -11.13
N ASP A 433 -16.23 -9.05 -10.19
CA ASP A 433 -15.93 -8.93 -8.75
C ASP A 433 -14.49 -9.31 -8.38
N LYS A 434 -13.87 -10.19 -9.19
CA LYS A 434 -12.51 -10.67 -9.00
C LYS A 434 -11.57 -9.93 -9.95
N HIS A 435 -10.50 -9.41 -9.40
CA HIS A 435 -9.49 -8.66 -10.13
C HIS A 435 -8.16 -9.38 -10.07
N LYS A 436 -7.56 -9.62 -11.25
CA LYS A 436 -6.23 -10.21 -11.33
C LYS A 436 -5.20 -9.20 -10.81
N LEU A 437 -4.35 -9.63 -9.88
CA LEU A 437 -3.17 -8.90 -9.45
C LEU A 437 -2.18 -8.79 -10.63
N GLU A 438 -1.62 -7.61 -10.84
CA GLU A 438 -0.46 -7.41 -11.71
C GLU A 438 0.78 -7.21 -10.83
N ARG A 439 1.90 -7.81 -11.25
CA ARG A 439 3.17 -7.74 -10.50
C ARG A 439 3.89 -6.41 -10.71
N PHE A 440 3.69 -5.81 -11.88
CA PHE A 440 4.31 -4.55 -12.28
C PHE A 440 3.26 -3.55 -12.79
N LEU A 441 3.60 -2.26 -12.73
CA LEU A 441 2.80 -1.19 -13.29
C LEU A 441 2.99 -1.11 -14.82
N ARG A 442 2.05 -1.71 -15.57
CA ARG A 442 2.08 -1.71 -17.03
C ARG A 442 1.87 -0.30 -17.63
N PRO A 443 2.60 0.06 -18.71
CA PRO A 443 2.48 1.39 -19.33
C PRO A 443 1.20 1.58 -20.14
N ASP A 444 0.69 0.51 -20.77
CA ASP A 444 -0.38 0.62 -21.77
C ASP A 444 -1.79 0.71 -21.18
N ALA A 445 -1.98 0.18 -19.97
CA ALA A 445 -3.29 -0.02 -19.36
C ALA A 445 -3.47 0.81 -18.08
N ALA A 446 -4.70 1.27 -17.86
CA ALA A 446 -5.08 1.81 -16.55
C ALA A 446 -5.24 0.66 -15.55
N LEU A 447 -4.63 0.81 -14.39
CA LEU A 447 -4.58 -0.17 -13.32
C LEU A 447 -5.29 0.38 -12.09
N VAL A 448 -5.86 -0.51 -11.29
CA VAL A 448 -6.46 -0.15 -10.00
C VAL A 448 -5.47 -0.47 -8.89
N VAL A 449 -5.13 0.56 -8.14
CA VAL A 449 -4.20 0.54 -7.01
C VAL A 449 -5.02 0.45 -5.73
N THR A 450 -4.81 -0.61 -4.95
CA THR A 450 -5.56 -0.87 -3.70
C THR A 450 -4.63 -0.76 -2.50
N VAL A 451 -5.02 0.03 -1.49
CA VAL A 451 -4.20 0.28 -0.30
C VAL A 451 -5.06 0.64 0.92
N TYR A 452 -4.52 0.46 2.13
CA TYR A 452 -5.12 1.02 3.35
C TYR A 452 -4.78 2.51 3.46
N ALA A 453 -5.81 3.35 3.60
CA ALA A 453 -5.64 4.78 3.81
C ALA A 453 -6.90 5.39 4.45
N PRO A 454 -6.81 6.62 5.00
CA PRO A 454 -7.98 7.35 5.47
C PRO A 454 -8.99 7.58 4.34
N ILE A 455 -10.26 7.40 4.65
CA ILE A 455 -11.36 7.55 3.71
C ILE A 455 -11.34 8.98 3.14
N THR A 456 -11.47 9.09 1.82
CA THR A 456 -11.63 10.38 1.15
C THR A 456 -12.81 10.27 0.20
N PHE A 457 -13.72 11.24 0.17
CA PHE A 457 -14.85 11.17 -0.76
C PHE A 457 -14.46 11.60 -2.19
N PRO A 458 -14.74 10.78 -3.23
CA PRO A 458 -14.55 11.15 -4.63
C PRO A 458 -15.46 12.32 -5.04
N PRO A 459 -15.05 13.16 -6.01
CA PRO A 459 -13.88 13.00 -6.87
C PRO A 459 -12.60 13.60 -6.25
N ALA A 460 -11.54 12.79 -6.15
CA ALA A 460 -10.21 13.23 -5.72
C ALA A 460 -9.17 12.81 -6.77
N SER A 461 -8.29 13.73 -7.16
CA SER A 461 -7.14 13.43 -8.02
C SER A 461 -6.05 12.73 -7.21
N VAL A 462 -5.35 11.79 -7.85
CA VAL A 462 -4.32 10.99 -7.19
C VAL A 462 -3.03 11.04 -8.00
N LEU A 463 -1.92 11.27 -7.33
CA LEU A 463 -0.58 11.19 -7.90
C LEU A 463 0.25 10.20 -7.10
N LEU A 464 1.07 9.41 -7.78
CA LEU A 464 1.97 8.45 -7.17
C LEU A 464 3.40 8.84 -7.52
N PHE A 465 4.21 8.98 -6.48
CA PHE A 465 5.63 9.29 -6.59
C PHE A 465 6.48 8.17 -6.00
N LYS A 466 7.67 7.99 -6.58
CA LYS A 466 8.74 7.16 -6.00
C LYS A 466 9.79 8.09 -5.43
N GLN A 467 10.29 7.76 -4.25
CA GLN A 467 11.44 8.44 -3.68
C GLN A 467 12.72 7.80 -4.21
N ARG A 468 13.60 8.59 -4.80
CA ARG A 468 14.98 8.20 -5.17
C ARG A 468 15.89 8.32 -3.94
N SER A 469 17.05 7.67 -3.97
CA SER A 469 18.11 7.77 -2.94
C SER A 469 18.44 9.22 -2.55
N ASN A 470 18.48 10.13 -3.52
CA ASN A 470 18.78 11.56 -3.32
C ASN A 470 17.64 12.36 -2.65
N GLY A 471 16.51 11.73 -2.31
CA GLY A 471 15.32 12.41 -1.77
C GLY A 471 14.46 13.12 -2.83
N MET A 472 14.76 12.94 -4.12
CA MET A 472 13.91 13.42 -5.21
C MET A 472 12.67 12.54 -5.37
N HIS A 473 11.54 13.16 -5.72
CA HIS A 473 10.29 12.46 -5.96
C HIS A 473 9.97 12.40 -7.46
N ASP A 474 10.04 11.21 -8.03
CA ASP A 474 9.74 10.98 -9.44
C ASP A 474 8.28 10.61 -9.63
N LEU A 475 7.60 11.32 -10.54
CA LEU A 475 6.20 11.06 -10.86
C LEU A 475 6.10 9.75 -11.67
N ILE A 476 5.54 8.71 -11.04
CA ILE A 476 5.34 7.41 -11.69
C ILE A 476 4.00 7.40 -12.40
N ALA A 477 2.96 7.89 -11.75
CA ALA A 477 1.61 7.63 -12.21
C ALA A 477 0.60 8.70 -11.77
N THR A 478 -0.40 8.90 -12.62
CA THR A 478 -1.46 9.89 -12.45
C THR A 478 -2.81 9.22 -12.52
N GLY A 479 -3.75 9.63 -11.68
CA GLY A 479 -5.03 8.96 -11.57
C GLY A 479 -6.09 9.73 -10.80
N SER A 480 -7.15 9.01 -10.45
CA SER A 480 -8.25 9.49 -9.62
C SER A 480 -8.71 8.41 -8.66
N LEU A 481 -9.33 8.83 -7.56
CA LEU A 481 -9.97 7.92 -6.62
C LEU A 481 -11.24 7.33 -7.24
N LEU A 482 -11.31 6.00 -7.30
CA LEU A 482 -12.44 5.27 -7.87
C LEU A 482 -13.55 5.09 -6.83
N ALA A 483 -13.25 4.33 -5.77
CA ALA A 483 -14.19 3.99 -4.71
C ALA A 483 -13.45 3.55 -3.44
N VAL A 484 -14.18 3.47 -2.33
CA VAL A 484 -13.63 3.10 -1.02
C VAL A 484 -14.36 1.84 -0.55
N ASP A 485 -13.90 0.70 -1.04
CA ASP A 485 -14.58 -0.58 -0.90
C ASP A 485 -13.56 -1.68 -0.49
N PRO A 486 -13.67 -2.25 0.73
CA PRO A 486 -12.82 -3.34 1.18
C PRO A 486 -13.18 -4.71 0.58
N ASP A 487 -14.39 -4.83 0.03
CA ASP A 487 -14.91 -6.07 -0.56
C ASP A 487 -14.32 -6.39 -1.94
N ARG A 488 -13.64 -5.43 -2.58
CA ARG A 488 -13.00 -5.63 -3.87
C ARG A 488 -11.92 -6.73 -3.78
N ILE A 489 -12.11 -7.84 -4.50
CA ILE A 489 -11.24 -9.01 -4.36
C ILE A 489 -10.07 -8.91 -5.35
N VAL A 490 -8.85 -8.78 -4.81
CA VAL A 490 -7.61 -8.88 -5.58
C VAL A 490 -7.04 -10.29 -5.47
N ILE A 491 -6.87 -10.96 -6.60
CA ILE A 491 -6.43 -12.36 -6.69
C ILE A 491 -5.08 -12.45 -7.40
N LYS A 492 -4.09 -13.02 -6.73
CA LYS A 492 -2.83 -13.43 -7.33
C LYS A 492 -3.02 -14.76 -8.05
N ARG A 493 -2.79 -14.76 -9.36
CA ARG A 493 -2.64 -15.97 -10.17
C ARG A 493 -1.22 -16.49 -10.07
N LEU A 494 -1.07 -17.81 -10.11
CA LEU A 494 0.20 -18.50 -10.25
C LEU A 494 0.02 -19.58 -11.31
N VAL A 495 0.96 -19.68 -12.23
CA VAL A 495 0.91 -20.63 -13.34
C VAL A 495 2.08 -21.60 -13.20
N LEU A 496 1.79 -22.87 -12.97
CA LEU A 496 2.79 -23.94 -13.01
C LEU A 496 2.89 -24.47 -14.43
N SER A 497 4.11 -24.57 -14.95
CA SER A 497 4.38 -25.07 -16.30
C SER A 497 4.81 -26.54 -16.26
N GLY A 498 4.47 -27.27 -17.31
CA GLY A 498 4.85 -28.67 -17.48
C GLY A 498 5.01 -29.01 -18.96
N HIS A 499 5.89 -29.97 -19.23
CA HIS A 499 6.22 -30.36 -20.60
C HIS A 499 5.57 -31.71 -20.94
N PRO A 500 4.82 -31.83 -22.05
CA PRO A 500 4.31 -33.11 -22.52
C PRO A 500 5.46 -33.97 -23.04
N PHE A 501 5.60 -35.19 -22.53
CA PHE A 501 6.68 -36.11 -22.92
C PHE A 501 6.19 -37.20 -23.87
N LYS A 502 5.13 -37.94 -23.51
CA LYS A 502 4.52 -38.96 -24.37
C LYS A 502 3.12 -38.49 -24.75
N ILE A 503 2.87 -38.32 -26.05
CA ILE A 503 1.60 -37.79 -26.57
C ILE A 503 0.85 -38.90 -27.30
N PHE A 504 -0.38 -39.14 -26.87
CA PHE A 504 -1.37 -39.96 -27.56
C PHE A 504 -2.48 -39.05 -28.12
N THR A 505 -3.49 -39.65 -28.75
CA THR A 505 -4.57 -38.90 -29.42
C THR A 505 -5.34 -37.93 -28.50
N LYS A 506 -5.72 -38.38 -27.30
CA LYS A 506 -6.44 -37.55 -26.28
C LYS A 506 -5.84 -37.64 -24.88
N THR A 507 -4.69 -38.30 -24.75
CA THR A 507 -3.99 -38.41 -23.46
C THR A 507 -2.53 -38.06 -23.66
N ALA A 508 -1.91 -37.45 -22.66
CA ALA A 508 -0.50 -37.16 -22.69
C ALA A 508 0.11 -37.37 -21.29
N VAL A 509 1.35 -37.85 -21.26
CA VAL A 509 2.15 -37.90 -20.02
C VAL A 509 2.92 -36.60 -19.91
N VAL A 510 2.72 -35.86 -18.84
CA VAL A 510 3.37 -34.58 -18.55
C VAL A 510 4.44 -34.79 -17.48
N ARG A 511 5.59 -34.10 -17.65
CA ARG A 511 6.71 -34.08 -16.70
C ARG A 511 7.09 -32.64 -16.33
N TYR A 512 7.89 -32.49 -15.28
CA TYR A 512 8.42 -31.22 -14.75
C TYR A 512 7.37 -30.21 -14.24
N MET A 513 6.10 -30.61 -14.09
CA MET A 513 5.11 -29.79 -13.39
C MET A 513 5.11 -30.04 -11.87
N PHE A 514 5.40 -31.27 -11.47
CA PHE A 514 5.51 -31.68 -10.07
C PHE A 514 6.65 -32.71 -9.97
N PHE A 515 7.21 -32.85 -8.78
CA PHE A 515 8.27 -33.82 -8.49
C PHE A 515 7.82 -34.96 -7.57
N ASN A 516 6.73 -34.76 -6.82
CA ASN A 516 6.17 -35.77 -5.92
C ASN A 516 4.85 -36.33 -6.43
N ARG A 517 4.61 -37.63 -6.19
CA ARG A 517 3.33 -38.31 -6.50
C ARG A 517 2.15 -37.69 -5.75
N GLU A 518 2.34 -37.33 -4.49
CA GLU A 518 1.28 -36.82 -3.62
C GLU A 518 0.81 -35.42 -4.05
N ASP A 519 1.73 -34.59 -4.55
CA ASP A 519 1.41 -33.28 -5.11
C ASP A 519 0.45 -33.42 -6.32
N VAL A 520 0.69 -34.39 -7.20
CA VAL A 520 -0.20 -34.66 -8.34
C VAL A 520 -1.60 -35.06 -7.88
N MET A 521 -1.71 -35.84 -6.80
CA MET A 521 -3.02 -36.23 -6.25
C MET A 521 -3.74 -35.03 -5.63
N TRP A 522 -3.03 -34.17 -4.91
CA TRP A 522 -3.57 -32.94 -4.32
C TRP A 522 -4.15 -32.00 -5.39
N PHE A 523 -3.42 -31.79 -6.49
CA PHE A 523 -3.85 -30.90 -7.58
C PHE A 523 -4.72 -31.57 -8.64
N LYS A 524 -5.13 -32.83 -8.45
CA LYS A 524 -5.98 -33.58 -9.39
C LYS A 524 -7.31 -32.87 -9.76
N PRO A 525 -8.02 -32.18 -8.84
CA PRO A 525 -9.26 -31.49 -9.18
C PRO A 525 -9.09 -30.26 -10.09
N VAL A 526 -7.86 -29.78 -10.28
CA VAL A 526 -7.59 -28.53 -11.01
C VAL A 526 -7.59 -28.78 -12.52
N GLU A 527 -8.23 -27.87 -13.27
CA GLU A 527 -8.23 -27.91 -14.74
C GLU A 527 -6.88 -27.46 -15.31
N LEU A 528 -6.38 -28.23 -16.28
CA LEU A 528 -5.18 -27.92 -17.05
C LEU A 528 -5.57 -27.15 -18.31
N ARG A 529 -4.73 -26.19 -18.69
CA ARG A 529 -4.81 -25.50 -19.98
C ARG A 529 -3.47 -25.59 -20.71
N THR A 530 -3.45 -25.44 -22.01
CA THR A 530 -2.19 -25.33 -22.76
C THR A 530 -2.04 -23.96 -23.41
N LYS A 531 -0.82 -23.57 -23.81
CA LYS A 531 -0.58 -22.29 -24.51
C LYS A 531 -1.33 -22.24 -25.85
N TRP A 532 -1.56 -23.40 -26.48
CA TRP A 532 -2.32 -23.53 -27.72
C TRP A 532 -3.84 -23.69 -27.50
N GLY A 533 -4.33 -23.44 -26.28
CA GLY A 533 -5.77 -23.35 -25.99
C GLY A 533 -6.49 -24.68 -25.77
N ARG A 534 -5.76 -25.79 -25.60
CA ARG A 534 -6.35 -27.08 -25.20
C ARG A 534 -6.71 -27.07 -23.71
N ARG A 535 -7.72 -27.86 -23.36
CA ARG A 535 -8.20 -28.00 -21.98
C ARG A 535 -8.19 -29.46 -21.56
N GLY A 536 -7.83 -29.71 -20.31
CA GLY A 536 -7.65 -31.06 -19.80
C GLY A 536 -7.71 -31.16 -18.30
N HIS A 537 -7.54 -32.39 -17.80
CA HIS A 537 -7.47 -32.69 -16.37
C HIS A 537 -6.51 -33.84 -16.12
N ILE A 538 -6.04 -33.94 -14.88
CA ILE A 538 -5.13 -35.01 -14.44
C ILE A 538 -5.94 -36.29 -14.22
N LYS A 539 -5.50 -37.40 -14.81
CA LYS A 539 -6.13 -38.71 -14.64
C LYS A 539 -5.52 -39.48 -13.48
N GLU A 540 -4.22 -39.75 -13.57
CA GLU A 540 -3.46 -40.57 -12.61
C GLU A 540 -1.98 -40.14 -12.54
N PRO A 541 -1.35 -40.16 -11.35
CA PRO A 541 0.09 -40.04 -11.24
C PRO A 541 0.78 -41.33 -11.70
N LEU A 542 1.94 -41.18 -12.33
CA LEU A 542 2.79 -42.26 -12.80
C LEU A 542 4.13 -42.23 -12.05
N GLY A 543 4.51 -43.36 -11.45
CA GLY A 543 5.75 -43.47 -10.67
C GLY A 543 5.78 -42.60 -9.41
N THR A 544 7.00 -42.28 -8.97
CA THR A 544 7.30 -41.50 -7.76
C THR A 544 7.71 -40.05 -8.06
N HIS A 545 8.36 -39.80 -9.21
CA HIS A 545 8.94 -38.51 -9.61
C HIS A 545 7.94 -37.47 -10.17
N GLY A 546 6.66 -37.55 -9.79
CA GLY A 546 5.65 -36.54 -10.19
C GLY A 546 5.26 -36.55 -11.68
N HIS A 547 5.55 -37.61 -12.42
CA HIS A 547 4.96 -37.79 -13.76
C HIS A 547 3.46 -38.01 -13.64
N MET A 548 2.70 -37.50 -14.60
CA MET A 548 1.25 -37.62 -14.56
C MET A 548 0.67 -37.82 -15.94
N LYS A 549 -0.39 -38.63 -16.00
CA LYS A 549 -1.18 -38.85 -17.21
C LYS A 549 -2.36 -37.89 -17.19
N CYS A 550 -2.47 -37.10 -18.23
CA CYS A 550 -3.51 -36.10 -18.39
C CYS A 550 -4.41 -36.44 -19.57
N HIS A 551 -5.70 -36.13 -19.45
CA HIS A 551 -6.66 -36.20 -20.55
C HIS A 551 -6.91 -34.80 -21.09
N PHE A 552 -7.00 -34.66 -22.41
CA PHE A 552 -7.26 -33.39 -23.09
C PHE A 552 -8.37 -33.52 -24.12
N ASP A 553 -9.00 -32.40 -24.45
CA ASP A 553 -10.06 -32.27 -25.46
C ASP A 553 -9.59 -32.70 -26.86
N GLY A 554 -8.33 -32.45 -27.20
CA GLY A 554 -7.71 -32.83 -28.46
C GLY A 554 -6.24 -33.26 -28.32
N GLN A 555 -5.61 -33.59 -29.45
CA GLN A 555 -4.21 -33.99 -29.49
C GLN A 555 -3.29 -32.80 -29.23
N LEU A 556 -2.30 -32.99 -28.36
CA LEU A 556 -1.28 -31.98 -28.05
C LEU A 556 -0.16 -32.00 -29.09
N LYS A 557 0.48 -30.84 -29.29
CA LYS A 557 1.74 -30.76 -30.03
C LYS A 557 2.92 -31.02 -29.09
N SER A 558 4.02 -31.54 -29.62
CA SER A 558 5.24 -31.75 -28.82
C SER A 558 5.88 -30.46 -28.30
N GLN A 559 5.64 -29.34 -28.97
CA GLN A 559 6.11 -28.00 -28.56
C GLN A 559 5.11 -27.27 -27.64
N ASP A 560 3.98 -27.91 -27.31
CA ASP A 560 2.99 -27.29 -26.43
C ASP A 560 3.47 -27.38 -24.97
N THR A 561 3.05 -26.43 -24.14
CA THR A 561 3.32 -26.43 -22.70
C THR A 561 2.00 -26.51 -21.96
N VAL A 562 1.91 -27.45 -21.04
CA VAL A 562 0.76 -27.63 -20.16
C VAL A 562 0.92 -26.68 -18.98
N LEU A 563 -0.15 -25.98 -18.63
CA LEU A 563 -0.20 -24.97 -17.60
C LEU A 563 -1.30 -25.30 -16.61
N LEU A 564 -1.01 -25.16 -15.32
CA LEU A 564 -1.97 -25.28 -14.24
C LEU A 564 -2.11 -23.93 -13.53
N ASN A 565 -3.32 -23.40 -13.47
CA ASN A 565 -3.59 -22.10 -12.84
C ASN A 565 -4.05 -22.28 -11.39
N LEU A 566 -3.32 -21.66 -10.48
CA LEU A 566 -3.65 -21.55 -9.08
C LEU A 566 -3.97 -20.10 -8.72
N TYR A 567 -4.90 -19.90 -7.79
CA TYR A 567 -5.38 -18.59 -7.38
C TYR A 567 -5.36 -18.46 -5.87
N LYS A 568 -4.92 -17.29 -5.38
CA LYS A 568 -5.11 -16.91 -3.97
C LYS A 568 -5.54 -15.46 -3.88
N ARG A 569 -6.39 -15.14 -2.91
CA ARG A 569 -6.67 -13.75 -2.55
C ARG A 569 -5.46 -13.13 -1.88
N VAL A 570 -5.18 -11.87 -2.20
CA VAL A 570 -4.08 -11.10 -1.61
C VAL A 570 -4.62 -9.78 -1.10
N PHE A 571 -4.19 -9.41 0.10
CA PHE A 571 -4.55 -8.17 0.76
C PHE A 571 -3.37 -7.20 0.76
N PRO A 572 -3.62 -5.87 0.76
CA PRO A 572 -2.55 -4.89 0.95
C PRO A 572 -1.89 -5.07 2.33
N LYS A 573 -0.68 -4.53 2.50
CA LYS A 573 0.00 -4.53 3.80
C LYS A 573 -0.36 -3.24 4.54
N TRP A 574 -0.44 -3.28 5.87
CA TRP A 574 -0.59 -2.09 6.70
C TRP A 574 0.73 -1.33 6.80
N THR A 575 1.02 -0.48 5.81
CA THR A 575 2.24 0.36 5.75
C THR A 575 1.91 1.84 5.59
N TYR A 576 0.74 2.24 6.08
CA TYR A 576 0.32 3.64 6.03
C TYR A 576 1.16 4.48 6.98
N ASP A 577 1.89 5.45 6.43
CA ASP A 577 2.62 6.47 7.18
C ASP A 577 2.16 7.87 6.71
N PRO A 578 1.56 8.70 7.59
CA PRO A 578 1.23 10.09 7.28
C PRO A 578 2.44 10.94 6.95
N TYR A 579 3.62 10.60 7.48
CA TYR A 579 4.82 11.38 7.28
C TYR A 579 5.42 11.12 5.89
N VAL A 580 5.63 12.19 5.14
CA VAL A 580 6.29 12.13 3.84
C VAL A 580 7.52 13.03 3.91
N PRO A 581 8.73 12.49 3.67
CA PRO A 581 9.94 13.29 3.59
C PRO A 581 9.79 14.45 2.60
N GLU A 582 10.48 15.52 2.88
CA GLU A 582 10.44 16.70 2.03
C GLU A 582 11.30 16.47 0.79
N PRO A 583 10.73 16.67 -0.41
CA PRO A 583 11.49 16.49 -1.63
C PRO A 583 12.53 17.60 -1.77
N VAL A 584 13.73 17.23 -2.19
CA VAL A 584 14.67 18.19 -2.75
C VAL A 584 14.15 18.67 -4.12
N PRO A 585 14.55 19.87 -4.59
CA PRO A 585 14.15 20.37 -5.90
C PRO A 585 14.46 19.35 -7.00
N TRP A 586 13.46 19.05 -7.82
CA TRP A 586 13.61 18.06 -8.88
C TRP A 586 14.51 18.61 -9.98
N VAL A 587 15.53 17.84 -10.36
CA VAL A 587 16.43 18.12 -11.47
C VAL A 587 16.33 16.98 -12.48
N ARG A 588 16.44 17.28 -13.77
CA ARG A 588 16.51 16.24 -14.78
C ARG A 588 17.93 15.68 -14.83
N ASP A 589 18.08 14.39 -14.61
CA ASP A 589 19.35 13.72 -14.88
C ASP A 589 19.56 13.62 -16.40
N GLU A 590 20.69 14.14 -16.88
CA GLU A 590 21.09 14.04 -18.28
C GLU A 590 21.74 12.69 -18.61
N THR A 591 21.95 11.83 -17.61
CA THR A 591 22.75 10.59 -17.71
C THR A 591 21.98 9.31 -18.03
N MET A 592 20.64 9.33 -18.10
CA MET A 592 19.90 8.13 -18.51
C MET A 592 19.86 8.02 -20.05
N PRO A 593 20.52 7.02 -20.67
CA PRO A 593 20.33 6.78 -22.09
C PRO A 593 18.88 6.36 -22.36
N PRO A 594 18.33 6.69 -23.54
CA PRO A 594 17.00 6.23 -23.92
C PRO A 594 16.96 4.69 -23.90
N ALA A 595 15.95 4.13 -23.24
CA ALA A 595 15.77 2.70 -22.94
C ALA A 595 15.65 1.74 -24.15
N GLN A 596 16.02 2.16 -25.36
CA GLN A 596 15.83 1.41 -26.60
C GLN A 596 17.02 0.54 -27.03
N GLU A 597 18.19 0.62 -26.39
CA GLU A 597 19.41 -0.06 -26.90
C GLU A 597 20.13 -0.91 -25.85
N VAL A 598 19.40 -1.78 -25.15
CA VAL A 598 20.02 -2.93 -24.45
C VAL A 598 19.52 -4.20 -25.12
N GLU A 599 20.08 -4.47 -26.29
CA GLU A 599 20.03 -5.78 -26.95
C GLU A 599 20.82 -6.78 -26.11
N MET A 600 20.27 -7.98 -25.89
CA MET A 600 20.97 -9.05 -25.18
C MET A 600 21.96 -9.72 -26.14
N GLU A 601 23.22 -9.82 -25.73
CA GLU A 601 24.02 -11.02 -26.00
C GLU A 601 23.68 -12.12 -24.98
#